data_AF-A0A7R6P928-F1
#
_entry.id   AF-A0A7R6P928-F1
#
_cell.length_a   1.000
_cell.length_b   1.000
_cell.length_c   1.000
_cell.angle_alpha   90.00
_cell.angle_beta   90.00
_cell.angle_gamma   90.00
#
_symmetry.space_group_name_H-M   'P 1'
#
loop_
_entity.id
_entity.type
_entity.pdbx_description
1 polymer ?
#
loop_
_entity_poly.entity_id
_entity_poly.type
_entity_poly.pdbx_seq_one_letter_code
_entity_poly.pdbx_strand_id
1 'polypeptide(L)'
;MSNLQSHFNQQLDTCRKGTRRWVVGLSGGLDSIVLLHLAARSIPADQLLVVNIDHQLQQQSSQWAVFCEKQAASLNLPFQCLKVAVDVSASIERAARNARYKAFEGLLQPGDCLLLAHHLDDQAETMLFRLLRGTGLRGLTGMPVTRLLGHSKLLRPLLNAFRYELLSWAEQEQLEWIEDPSNSELVFDRNYLRHEVMPLLQVRWPGFARRWGETARYLREAEQLQNELAEIDLASVGERSLLNCESLVSLSRPRRNNLLRYWFKQAGFSIGERQIQSVLQLVNAAADRQPELKLPGLRVLRYQGVIRLHPDLPETQWGNRPVTEKGLETQQGVLTVQLDSGETGLRSLSGVIVRNRLEGDRCQPLGRGGSCSLKKLFQEHNVPPWQRNSWPVCVVEEEIVALPGICVCDGWQSEKKGHGFTLKWSPTALSVRVDSDTL
;
A
#
# COMPACT_ATOMS: atom_id res chain seq x y z
N MET A 1 6.12 0.69 41.55
CA MET A 1 6.43 1.19 40.19
C MET A 1 6.97 0.01 39.41
N SER A 2 6.40 -0.31 38.24
CA SER A 2 6.98 -1.37 37.41
C SER A 2 8.37 -0.92 36.97
N ASN A 3 9.38 -1.76 37.19
CA ASN A 3 10.72 -1.53 36.68
C ASN A 3 10.65 -1.30 35.16
N LEU A 4 11.25 -0.20 34.65
CA LEU A 4 11.27 0.14 33.22
C LEU A 4 11.77 -1.05 32.37
N GLN A 5 12.72 -1.82 32.90
CA GLN A 5 13.21 -3.07 32.31
C GLN A 5 12.11 -4.13 32.18
N SER A 6 11.27 -4.31 33.19
CA SER A 6 10.15 -5.26 33.14
C SER A 6 9.11 -4.85 32.10
N HIS A 7 8.81 -3.55 31.99
CA HIS A 7 7.91 -3.04 30.96
C HIS A 7 8.48 -3.29 29.55
N PHE A 8 9.76 -2.98 29.35
CA PHE A 8 10.47 -3.23 28.10
C PHE A 8 10.41 -4.72 27.71
N ASN A 9 10.70 -5.62 28.65
CA ASN A 9 10.66 -7.07 28.42
C ASN A 9 9.28 -7.56 27.99
N GLN A 10 8.22 -7.07 28.64
CA GLN A 10 6.85 -7.42 28.28
C GLN A 10 6.52 -6.99 26.84
N GLN A 11 6.95 -5.80 26.41
CA GLN A 11 6.75 -5.35 25.03
C GLN A 11 7.58 -6.16 24.04
N LEU A 12 8.82 -6.51 24.40
CA LEU A 12 9.72 -7.30 23.58
C LEU A 12 9.11 -8.69 23.27
N ASP A 13 8.50 -9.34 24.26
CA ASP A 13 7.91 -10.67 24.12
C ASP A 13 6.77 -10.73 23.09
N THR A 14 6.06 -9.62 22.85
CA THR A 14 5.02 -9.53 21.81
C THR A 14 5.56 -9.77 20.40
N CYS A 15 6.85 -9.51 20.18
CA CYS A 15 7.51 -9.66 18.89
C CYS A 15 8.64 -10.69 18.91
N ARG A 16 8.95 -11.31 20.06
CA ARG A 16 10.07 -12.25 20.22
C ARG A 16 9.92 -13.49 19.33
N LYS A 17 8.70 -14.03 19.22
CA LYS A 17 8.44 -15.18 18.33
C LYS A 17 8.59 -14.78 16.86
N GLY A 18 9.53 -15.44 16.17
CA GLY A 18 9.80 -15.23 14.75
C GLY A 18 10.76 -14.09 14.43
N THR A 19 11.27 -13.38 15.45
CA THR A 19 12.35 -12.41 15.27
C THR A 19 13.70 -13.10 15.40
N ARG A 20 14.53 -12.99 14.36
CA ARG A 20 15.88 -13.58 14.31
C ARG A 20 16.95 -12.58 14.74
N ARG A 21 16.72 -11.30 14.43
CA ARG A 21 17.64 -10.20 14.73
C ARG A 21 16.86 -8.95 15.09
N TRP A 22 17.38 -8.23 16.07
CA TRP A 22 16.86 -6.97 16.57
C TRP A 22 17.77 -5.85 16.11
N VAL A 23 17.17 -4.78 15.60
CA VAL A 23 17.89 -3.59 15.15
C VAL A 23 17.51 -2.43 16.05
N VAL A 24 18.44 -1.81 16.75
CA VAL A 24 18.18 -0.65 17.60
C VAL A 24 18.52 0.62 16.83
N GLY A 25 17.52 1.48 16.58
CA GLY A 25 17.77 2.80 16.02
C GLY A 25 18.31 3.76 17.08
N LEU A 26 19.57 4.16 16.96
CA LEU A 26 20.29 4.99 17.92
C LEU A 26 20.53 6.40 17.35
N SER A 27 19.93 7.43 17.94
CA SER A 27 20.19 8.84 17.59
C SER A 27 21.23 9.50 18.47
N GLY A 28 21.54 8.91 19.63
CA GLY A 28 22.46 9.46 20.63
C GLY A 28 21.78 10.31 21.70
N GLY A 29 20.50 10.66 21.52
CA GLY A 29 19.70 11.34 22.55
C GLY A 29 19.21 10.38 23.65
N LEU A 30 18.79 10.96 24.77
CA LEU A 30 18.33 10.27 25.99
C LEU A 30 17.51 9.01 25.70
N ASP A 31 16.40 9.15 24.97
CA ASP A 31 15.45 8.05 24.79
C ASP A 31 16.08 6.86 24.06
N SER A 32 16.91 7.16 23.04
CA SER A 32 17.59 6.14 22.24
C SER A 32 18.72 5.43 23.02
N ILE A 33 19.39 6.14 23.93
CA ILE A 33 20.39 5.57 24.83
C ILE A 33 19.71 4.65 25.84
N VAL A 34 18.62 5.09 26.47
CA VAL A 34 17.84 4.23 27.38
C VAL A 34 17.37 2.97 26.66
N LEU A 35 16.82 3.10 25.45
CA LEU A 35 16.43 1.95 24.64
C LEU A 35 17.58 0.97 24.38
N LEU A 36 18.76 1.49 24.02
CA LEU A 36 19.95 0.67 23.76
C LEU A 36 20.32 -0.17 24.98
N HIS A 37 20.43 0.45 26.16
CA HIS A 37 20.82 -0.26 27.37
C HIS A 37 19.77 -1.25 27.85
N LEU A 38 18.47 -0.91 27.73
CA LEU A 38 17.38 -1.85 28.02
C LEU A 38 17.42 -3.07 27.08
N ALA A 39 17.69 -2.85 25.79
CA ALA A 39 17.80 -3.90 24.79
C ALA A 39 19.01 -4.81 25.03
N ALA A 40 20.18 -4.23 25.34
CA ALA A 40 21.41 -4.95 25.64
C ALA A 40 21.27 -5.91 26.84
N ARG A 41 20.42 -5.57 27.82
CA ARG A 41 20.14 -6.41 28.99
C ARG A 41 19.21 -7.59 28.72
N SER A 42 18.45 -7.56 27.63
CA SER A 42 17.33 -8.50 27.40
C SER A 42 17.44 -9.32 26.13
N ILE A 43 18.34 -8.93 25.23
CA ILE A 43 18.55 -9.53 23.92
C ILE A 43 20.02 -9.95 23.84
N PRO A 44 20.31 -11.20 23.44
CA PRO A 44 21.68 -11.65 23.20
C PRO A 44 22.42 -10.76 22.19
N ALA A 45 23.71 -10.48 22.46
CA ALA A 45 24.51 -9.56 21.64
C ALA A 45 24.63 -10.01 20.17
N ASP A 46 24.67 -11.31 19.91
CA ASP A 46 24.70 -11.92 18.56
C ASP A 46 23.39 -11.72 17.78
N GLN A 47 22.31 -11.34 18.45
CA GLN A 47 21.00 -11.05 17.86
C GLN A 47 20.71 -9.56 17.77
N LEU A 48 21.61 -8.67 18.20
CA LEU A 48 21.35 -7.25 18.29
C LEU A 48 22.30 -6.46 17.39
N LEU A 49 21.77 -5.57 16.56
CA LEU A 49 22.53 -4.63 15.73
C LEU A 49 22.12 -3.20 16.08
N VAL A 50 23.10 -2.36 16.40
CA VAL A 50 22.88 -0.94 16.66
C VAL A 50 23.08 -0.14 15.37
N VAL A 51 22.12 0.72 15.04
CA VAL A 51 22.15 1.49 13.79
C VAL A 51 21.91 2.96 14.05
N ASN A 52 22.87 3.78 13.65
CA ASN A 52 22.73 5.23 13.58
C ASN A 52 22.43 5.66 12.13
N ILE A 53 21.53 6.64 11.97
CA ILE A 53 21.25 7.27 10.68
C ILE A 53 21.81 8.69 10.72
N ASP A 54 22.87 8.93 9.96
CA ASP A 54 23.47 10.24 9.81
C ASP A 54 22.80 10.98 8.65
N HIS A 55 21.99 11.99 8.99
CA HIS A 55 21.28 12.84 8.04
C HIS A 55 22.15 13.90 7.36
N GLN A 56 23.39 14.07 7.84
CA GLN A 56 24.35 15.07 7.34
C GLN A 56 23.83 16.52 7.35
N LEU A 57 22.79 16.80 8.16
CA LEU A 57 22.13 18.11 8.24
C LEU A 57 22.90 19.10 9.13
N GLN A 58 23.60 18.60 10.14
CA GLN A 58 24.38 19.41 11.06
C GLN A 58 25.88 19.15 10.91
N GLN A 59 26.69 20.18 11.12
CA GLN A 59 28.15 20.06 11.07
C GLN A 59 28.68 19.08 12.13
N GLN A 60 27.98 18.95 13.27
CA GLN A 60 28.31 18.07 14.39
C GLN A 60 27.83 16.62 14.20
N SER A 61 27.08 16.31 13.12
CA SER A 61 26.55 14.97 12.86
C SER A 61 27.60 13.86 12.93
N SER A 62 28.80 14.14 12.42
CA SER A 62 29.95 13.23 12.48
C SER A 62 30.39 12.91 13.92
N GLN A 63 30.36 13.88 14.82
CA GLN A 63 30.70 13.69 16.24
C GLN A 63 29.64 12.85 16.96
N TRP A 64 28.37 13.01 16.58
CA TRP A 64 27.27 12.22 17.14
C TRP A 64 27.31 10.75 16.71
N ALA A 65 27.70 10.48 15.45
CA ALA A 65 27.92 9.12 15.00
C ALA A 65 29.06 8.44 15.77
N VAL A 66 30.17 9.15 16.03
CA VAL A 66 31.29 8.66 16.85
C VAL A 66 30.85 8.39 18.30
N PHE A 67 30.03 9.26 18.89
CA PHE A 67 29.45 9.02 20.21
C PHE A 67 28.59 7.75 20.23
N CYS A 68 27.69 7.59 19.24
CA CYS A 68 26.84 6.41 19.12
C CYS A 68 27.65 5.11 18.97
N GLU A 69 28.72 5.16 18.18
CA GLU A 69 29.65 4.03 18.01
C GLU A 69 30.32 3.65 19.34
N LYS A 70 30.80 4.63 20.11
CA LYS A 70 31.37 4.40 21.44
C LYS A 70 30.38 3.75 22.40
N GLN A 71 29.12 4.16 22.38
CA GLN A 71 28.08 3.57 23.24
C GLN A 71 27.72 2.14 22.85
N ALA A 72 27.72 1.81 21.56
CA ALA A 72 27.55 0.41 21.14
C ALA A 72 28.77 -0.44 21.51
N ALA A 73 29.98 0.10 21.33
CA ALA A 73 31.23 -0.58 21.65
C ALA A 73 31.39 -0.88 23.15
N SER A 74 31.00 0.04 24.04
CA SER A 74 31.04 -0.18 25.50
C SER A 74 30.17 -1.35 25.97
N LEU A 75 29.14 -1.71 25.18
CA LEU A 75 28.24 -2.83 25.41
C LEU A 75 28.61 -4.08 24.60
N ASN A 76 29.73 -4.06 23.86
CA ASN A 76 30.15 -5.13 22.95
C ASN A 76 29.10 -5.48 21.88
N LEU A 77 28.41 -4.48 21.35
CA LEU A 77 27.37 -4.65 20.34
C LEU A 77 27.86 -4.21 18.95
N PRO A 78 27.48 -4.92 17.87
CA PRO A 78 27.81 -4.50 16.52
C PRO A 78 27.09 -3.18 16.19
N PHE A 79 27.82 -2.29 15.53
CA PHE A 79 27.36 -0.94 15.18
C PHE A 79 27.45 -0.69 13.66
N GLN A 80 26.47 0.02 13.13
CA GLN A 80 26.49 0.50 11.75
C GLN A 80 25.97 1.93 11.67
N CYS A 81 26.73 2.80 10.99
CA CYS A 81 26.28 4.15 10.66
C CYS A 81 25.90 4.20 9.17
N LEU A 82 24.64 4.57 8.90
CA LEU A 82 24.14 4.78 7.54
C LEU A 82 24.01 6.27 7.26
N LYS A 83 24.76 6.75 6.26
CA LYS A 83 24.66 8.14 5.79
C LYS A 83 23.54 8.27 4.78
N VAL A 84 22.68 9.27 4.96
CA VAL A 84 21.55 9.54 4.05
C VAL A 84 21.57 10.97 3.58
N ALA A 85 21.41 11.17 2.27
CA ALA A 85 21.15 12.48 1.70
C ALA A 85 19.69 12.87 1.97
N VAL A 86 19.47 14.05 2.53
CA VAL A 86 18.13 14.63 2.74
C VAL A 86 17.93 15.75 1.74
N ASP A 87 16.89 15.63 0.91
CA ASP A 87 16.46 16.72 0.05
C ASP A 87 15.77 17.81 0.88
N VAL A 88 16.42 18.97 0.97
CA VAL A 88 16.02 20.15 1.75
C VAL A 88 14.99 21.03 1.05
N SER A 89 14.55 20.69 -0.17
CA SER A 89 13.59 21.50 -0.94
C SER A 89 12.16 21.53 -0.35
N ALA A 90 11.83 20.63 0.59
CA ALA A 90 10.52 20.53 1.25
C ALA A 90 10.66 20.63 2.79
N SER A 91 9.56 20.34 3.52
CA SER A 91 9.60 20.22 5.00
C SER A 91 10.75 19.28 5.42
N ILE A 92 11.81 19.87 5.97
CA ILE A 92 13.07 19.21 6.33
C ILE A 92 12.79 18.03 7.27
N GLU A 93 11.92 18.24 8.27
CA GLU A 93 11.54 17.19 9.22
C GLU A 93 10.90 15.98 8.53
N ARG A 94 9.99 16.23 7.56
CA ARG A 94 9.35 15.16 6.78
C ARG A 94 10.36 14.46 5.87
N ALA A 95 11.23 15.21 5.21
CA ALA A 95 12.24 14.68 4.30
C ALA A 95 13.26 13.81 5.08
N ALA A 96 13.78 14.30 6.20
CA ALA A 96 14.67 13.55 7.08
C ALA A 96 13.99 12.29 7.62
N ARG A 97 12.74 12.40 8.08
CA ARG A 97 11.96 11.23 8.53
C ARG A 97 11.80 10.18 7.44
N ASN A 98 11.51 10.59 6.21
CA ASN A 98 11.35 9.68 5.07
C ASN A 98 12.69 9.00 4.71
N ALA A 99 13.78 9.78 4.62
CA ALA A 99 15.12 9.25 4.38
C ALA A 99 15.52 8.23 5.44
N ARG A 100 15.23 8.52 6.72
CA ARG A 100 15.47 7.62 7.85
C ARG A 100 14.78 6.27 7.67
N TYR A 101 13.47 6.28 7.39
CA TYR A 101 12.72 5.04 7.22
C TYR A 101 13.15 4.27 5.97
N LYS A 102 13.49 4.96 4.87
CA LYS A 102 14.02 4.32 3.66
C LYS A 102 15.36 3.62 3.92
N ALA A 103 16.25 4.24 4.71
CA ALA A 103 17.51 3.61 5.10
C ALA A 103 17.31 2.36 5.98
N PHE A 104 16.39 2.44 6.95
CA PHE A 104 16.02 1.25 7.73
C PHE A 104 15.41 0.16 6.85
N GLU A 105 14.47 0.50 5.96
CA GLU A 105 13.86 -0.47 5.03
C GLU A 105 14.89 -1.14 4.13
N GLY A 106 15.91 -0.41 3.66
CA GLY A 106 16.98 -0.99 2.84
C GLY A 106 17.95 -1.89 3.62
N LEU A 107 18.09 -1.68 4.93
CA LEU A 107 18.95 -2.49 5.80
C LEU A 107 18.26 -3.77 6.28
N LEU A 108 16.97 -3.65 6.65
CA LEU A 108 16.22 -4.71 7.31
C LEU A 108 15.96 -5.89 6.38
N GLN A 109 16.11 -7.09 6.93
CA GLN A 109 15.89 -8.37 6.27
C GLN A 109 14.64 -9.07 6.84
N PRO A 110 14.04 -10.03 6.10
CA PRO A 110 12.93 -10.83 6.62
C PRO A 110 13.29 -11.52 7.94
N GLY A 111 12.45 -11.31 8.96
CA GLY A 111 12.70 -11.80 10.33
C GLY A 111 13.42 -10.81 11.24
N ASP A 112 13.74 -9.61 10.77
CA ASP A 112 14.23 -8.52 11.61
C ASP A 112 13.10 -7.78 12.34
N CYS A 113 13.44 -7.20 13.50
CA CYS A 113 12.58 -6.25 14.21
C CYS A 113 13.36 -4.99 14.60
N LEU A 114 12.95 -3.83 14.08
CA LEU A 114 13.49 -2.51 14.41
C LEU A 114 12.88 -1.98 15.71
N LEU A 115 13.71 -1.61 16.67
CA LEU A 115 13.34 -0.93 17.91
C LEU A 115 13.56 0.58 17.78
N LEU A 116 12.54 1.38 18.11
CA LEU A 116 12.64 2.84 18.18
C LEU A 116 12.13 3.37 19.52
N ALA A 117 12.82 4.37 20.06
CA ALA A 117 12.64 4.89 21.42
C ALA A 117 11.52 5.93 21.56
N HIS A 118 10.40 5.74 20.85
CA HIS A 118 9.26 6.65 21.04
C HIS A 118 8.57 6.35 22.36
N HIS A 119 8.17 7.40 23.07
CA HIS A 119 7.55 7.32 24.39
C HIS A 119 6.14 7.96 24.45
N LEU A 120 5.51 7.96 25.61
CA LEU A 120 4.13 8.43 25.80
C LEU A 120 3.96 9.92 25.49
N ASP A 121 4.93 10.76 25.85
CA ASP A 121 4.89 12.18 25.53
C ASP A 121 4.96 12.42 24.00
N ASP A 122 5.74 11.64 23.23
CA ASP A 122 5.73 11.70 21.76
C ASP A 122 4.36 11.32 21.18
N GLN A 123 3.65 10.41 21.83
CA GLN A 123 2.32 10.00 21.44
C GLN A 123 1.32 11.15 21.63
N ALA A 124 1.40 11.85 22.77
CA ALA A 124 0.59 13.03 23.05
C ALA A 124 0.88 14.16 22.06
N GLU A 125 2.17 14.42 21.77
CA GLU A 125 2.61 15.38 20.74
C GLU A 125 2.06 15.03 19.36
N THR A 126 2.22 13.78 18.94
CA THR A 126 1.72 13.30 17.66
C THR A 126 0.20 13.45 17.55
N MET A 127 -0.53 13.16 18.64
CA MET A 127 -1.99 13.29 18.68
C MET A 127 -2.41 14.75 18.53
N LEU A 128 -1.84 15.68 19.31
CA LEU A 128 -2.15 17.10 19.24
C LEU A 128 -1.81 17.69 17.88
N PHE A 129 -0.62 17.40 17.37
CA PHE A 129 -0.17 17.88 16.08
C PHE A 129 -1.10 17.44 14.94
N ARG A 130 -1.57 16.19 14.96
CA ARG A 130 -2.52 15.66 13.97
C ARG A 130 -3.93 16.25 14.16
N LEU A 131 -4.35 16.48 15.39
CA LEU A 131 -5.63 17.15 15.68
C LEU A 131 -5.65 18.57 15.10
N LEU A 132 -4.60 19.36 15.31
CA LEU A 132 -4.46 20.71 14.76
C LEU A 132 -4.47 20.74 13.22
N ARG A 133 -4.03 19.67 12.57
CA ARG A 133 -4.05 19.52 11.10
C ARG A 133 -5.38 18.97 10.55
N GLY A 134 -6.39 18.75 11.39
CA GLY A 134 -7.72 18.30 10.96
C GLY A 134 -7.75 16.86 10.46
N THR A 135 -6.98 15.95 11.06
CA THR A 135 -6.99 14.54 10.66
C THR A 135 -8.23 13.80 11.18
N GLY A 136 -8.76 12.86 10.39
CA GLY A 136 -9.84 11.95 10.83
C GLY A 136 -9.37 10.90 11.85
N LEU A 137 -10.25 9.96 12.22
CA LEU A 137 -10.01 8.93 13.25
C LEU A 137 -8.64 8.26 13.15
N ARG A 138 -8.25 7.81 11.94
CA ARG A 138 -6.96 7.16 11.68
C ARG A 138 -5.75 8.02 12.00
N GLY A 139 -5.86 9.34 11.89
CA GLY A 139 -4.80 10.25 12.31
C GLY A 139 -4.68 10.29 13.83
N LEU A 140 -5.81 10.25 14.54
CA LEU A 140 -5.85 10.42 16.00
C LEU A 140 -5.48 9.17 16.79
N THR A 141 -5.37 7.99 16.16
CA THR A 141 -4.85 6.76 16.80
C THR A 141 -3.36 6.86 17.20
N GLY A 142 -2.68 7.93 16.75
CA GLY A 142 -1.29 8.25 17.02
C GLY A 142 -0.31 7.26 16.40
N MET A 143 0.79 6.94 17.08
CA MET A 143 1.74 5.89 16.67
C MET A 143 1.27 4.54 17.22
N PRO A 144 1.31 3.46 16.41
CA PRO A 144 1.07 2.11 16.92
C PRO A 144 2.31 1.58 17.65
N VAL A 145 2.12 0.69 18.63
CA VAL A 145 3.21 0.00 19.34
C VAL A 145 4.05 -0.83 18.35
N THR A 146 3.39 -1.54 17.43
CA THR A 146 4.03 -2.33 16.37
C THR A 146 3.43 -2.02 15.00
N ARG A 147 4.24 -2.08 13.95
CA ARG A 147 3.79 -2.03 12.55
C ARG A 147 4.77 -2.74 11.63
N LEU A 148 4.33 -3.08 10.42
CA LEU A 148 5.24 -3.49 9.34
C LEU A 148 6.08 -2.31 8.83
N LEU A 149 7.30 -2.61 8.43
CA LEU A 149 8.26 -1.73 7.78
C LEU A 149 9.00 -2.55 6.70
N GLY A 150 8.64 -2.36 5.44
CA GLY A 150 9.05 -3.27 4.36
C GLY A 150 8.61 -4.71 4.66
N HIS A 151 9.56 -5.64 4.66
CA HIS A 151 9.35 -7.06 4.98
C HIS A 151 9.59 -7.40 6.47
N SER A 152 9.79 -6.38 7.31
CA SER A 152 10.21 -6.52 8.71
C SER A 152 9.23 -5.82 9.66
N LYS A 153 9.44 -5.98 10.97
CA LYS A 153 8.62 -5.33 12.00
C LYS A 153 9.33 -4.11 12.58
N LEU A 154 8.55 -3.13 13.03
CA LEU A 154 9.00 -2.02 13.86
C LEU A 154 8.23 -2.07 15.18
N LEU A 155 8.95 -2.09 16.30
CA LEU A 155 8.43 -2.07 17.66
C LEU A 155 8.86 -0.78 18.39
N ARG A 156 7.94 -0.19 19.16
CA ARG A 156 8.16 0.95 20.06
C ARG A 156 7.93 0.51 21.50
N PRO A 157 8.93 -0.13 22.14
CA PRO A 157 8.71 -0.76 23.43
C PRO A 157 8.53 0.24 24.58
N LEU A 158 8.89 1.52 24.37
CA LEU A 158 8.78 2.58 25.38
C LEU A 158 7.51 3.44 25.22
N LEU A 159 6.62 3.11 24.28
CA LEU A 159 5.50 4.00 23.89
C LEU A 159 4.51 4.30 25.02
N ASN A 160 4.49 3.47 26.06
CA ASN A 160 3.64 3.64 27.25
C ASN A 160 4.40 4.15 28.48
N ALA A 161 5.71 4.38 28.38
CA ALA A 161 6.54 4.98 29.42
C ALA A 161 6.59 6.51 29.22
N PHE A 162 6.69 7.26 30.32
CA PHE A 162 6.89 8.70 30.27
C PHE A 162 8.36 9.05 30.07
N ARG A 163 8.62 10.20 29.45
CA ARG A 163 9.99 10.70 29.29
C ARG A 163 10.73 10.88 30.63
N TYR A 164 10.04 11.27 31.70
CA TYR A 164 10.68 11.41 33.02
C TYR A 164 11.12 10.07 33.63
N GLU A 165 10.44 8.96 33.29
CA GLU A 165 10.85 7.62 33.73
C GLU A 165 12.14 7.19 33.01
N LEU A 166 12.27 7.55 31.72
CA LEU A 166 13.49 7.35 30.94
C LEU A 166 14.65 8.18 31.51
N LEU A 167 14.41 9.46 31.83
CA LEU A 167 15.42 10.33 32.45
C LEU A 167 15.89 9.77 33.80
N SER A 168 14.95 9.46 34.70
CA SER A 168 15.29 8.93 36.02
C SER A 168 16.08 7.61 35.94
N TRP A 169 15.74 6.75 34.98
CA TRP A 169 16.48 5.51 34.76
C TRP A 169 17.89 5.77 34.21
N ALA A 170 18.04 6.69 33.25
CA ALA A 170 19.34 7.05 32.70
C ALA A 170 20.27 7.65 33.78
N GLU A 171 19.74 8.49 34.67
CA GLU A 171 20.49 9.07 35.78
C GLU A 171 20.90 7.99 36.81
N GLN A 172 20.00 7.06 37.15
CA GLN A 172 20.30 5.95 38.05
C GLN A 172 21.42 5.04 37.50
N GLU A 173 21.43 4.85 36.18
CA GLU A 173 22.42 4.04 35.47
C GLU A 173 23.67 4.85 35.05
N GLN A 174 23.73 6.14 35.41
CA GLN A 174 24.82 7.07 35.10
C GLN A 174 25.16 7.12 33.61
N LEU A 175 24.13 7.11 32.75
CA LEU A 175 24.31 7.12 31.30
C LEU A 175 24.62 8.51 30.78
N GLU A 176 25.42 8.57 29.72
CA GLU A 176 25.69 9.78 28.97
C GLU A 176 24.81 9.82 27.71
N TRP A 177 24.35 11.01 27.32
CA TRP A 177 23.60 11.24 26.08
C TRP A 177 23.91 12.60 25.47
N ILE A 178 23.57 12.77 24.20
CA ILE A 178 23.68 14.03 23.47
C ILE A 178 22.40 14.86 23.63
N GLU A 179 22.56 16.15 23.87
CA GLU A 179 21.50 17.15 23.71
C GLU A 179 21.68 17.88 22.37
N ASP A 180 20.82 17.58 21.41
CA ASP A 180 20.81 18.23 20.10
C ASP A 180 20.22 19.65 20.21
N PRO A 181 20.99 20.71 19.88
CA PRO A 181 20.53 22.10 19.98
C PRO A 181 19.29 22.42 19.13
N SER A 182 19.12 21.73 18.00
CA SER A 182 17.99 21.97 17.10
C SER A 182 16.65 21.56 17.70
N ASN A 183 16.66 20.69 18.73
CA ASN A 183 15.46 20.32 19.47
C ASN A 183 14.86 21.51 20.23
N SER A 184 15.61 22.60 20.41
CA SER A 184 15.18 23.83 21.10
C SER A 184 14.67 24.91 20.14
N GLU A 185 14.76 24.70 18.83
CA GLU A 185 14.35 25.69 17.83
C GLU A 185 12.82 25.76 17.69
N LEU A 186 12.21 26.82 18.22
CA LEU A 186 10.75 27.00 18.25
C LEU A 186 10.11 27.32 16.88
N VAL A 187 10.90 27.52 15.82
CA VAL A 187 10.40 27.72 14.45
C VAL A 187 9.67 26.48 13.92
N PHE A 188 9.99 25.30 14.45
CA PHE A 188 9.34 24.05 14.07
C PHE A 188 8.13 23.78 14.95
N ASP A 189 6.96 23.55 14.34
CA ASP A 189 5.68 23.29 15.03
C ASP A 189 5.80 22.28 16.18
N ARG A 190 6.55 21.20 15.97
CA ARG A 190 6.73 20.16 16.99
C ARG A 190 7.51 20.63 18.20
N ASN A 191 8.60 21.36 17.98
CA ASN A 191 9.40 21.93 19.06
C ASN A 191 8.57 22.96 19.82
N TYR A 192 7.80 23.80 19.11
CA TYR A 192 6.86 24.72 19.74
C TYR A 192 5.84 24.00 20.62
N LEU A 193 5.20 22.94 20.11
CA LEU A 193 4.27 22.15 20.91
C LEU A 193 4.94 21.58 22.17
N ARG A 194 6.14 21.02 22.02
CA ARG A 194 6.90 20.38 23.11
C ARG A 194 7.32 21.36 24.21
N HIS A 195 7.76 22.56 23.85
CA HIS A 195 8.35 23.53 24.78
C HIS A 195 7.35 24.56 25.30
N GLU A 196 6.37 24.97 24.48
CA GLU A 196 5.45 26.05 24.85
C GLU A 196 4.07 25.51 25.25
N VAL A 197 3.59 24.43 24.63
CA VAL A 197 2.21 23.96 24.82
C VAL A 197 2.11 22.81 25.83
N MET A 198 2.91 21.76 25.65
CA MET A 198 2.87 20.56 26.51
C MET A 198 3.13 20.88 27.99
N PRO A 199 4.08 21.76 28.36
CA PRO A 199 4.30 22.09 29.77
C PRO A 199 3.09 22.75 30.42
N LEU A 200 2.40 23.65 29.69
CA LEU A 200 1.16 24.27 30.17
C LEU A 200 0.06 23.23 30.39
N LEU A 201 -0.08 22.26 29.48
CA LEU A 201 -1.02 21.15 29.64
C LEU A 201 -0.67 20.28 30.84
N GLN A 202 0.60 19.98 31.06
CA GLN A 202 1.07 19.18 32.18
C GLN A 202 0.82 19.88 33.53
N VAL A 203 1.05 21.19 33.61
CA VAL A 203 0.79 21.98 34.82
C VAL A 203 -0.71 22.04 35.13
N ARG A 204 -1.54 22.33 34.11
CA ARG A 204 -2.98 22.49 34.32
C ARG A 204 -3.70 21.16 34.52
N TRP A 205 -3.27 20.11 33.82
CA TRP A 205 -3.89 18.78 33.83
C TRP A 205 -2.85 17.66 33.94
N PRO A 206 -2.29 17.43 35.14
CA PRO A 206 -1.31 16.37 35.36
C PRO A 206 -1.76 15.02 34.80
N GLY A 207 -0.86 14.33 34.09
CA GLY A 207 -1.13 13.03 33.49
C GLY A 207 -2.00 13.05 32.22
N PHE A 208 -2.16 14.22 31.56
CA PHE A 208 -2.91 14.31 30.30
C PHE A 208 -2.36 13.36 29.22
N ALA A 209 -1.03 13.19 29.15
CA ALA A 209 -0.39 12.30 28.19
C ALA A 209 -0.86 10.84 28.34
N ARG A 210 -1.04 10.35 29.58
CA ARG A 210 -1.62 9.01 29.84
C ARG A 210 -3.06 8.91 29.38
N ARG A 211 -3.90 9.89 29.75
CA ARG A 211 -5.31 9.93 29.31
C ARG A 211 -5.43 9.98 27.80
N TRP A 212 -4.54 10.72 27.12
CA TRP A 212 -4.50 10.76 25.66
C TRP A 212 -3.98 9.46 25.04
N GLY A 213 -3.01 8.79 25.67
CA GLY A 213 -2.59 7.44 25.30
C GLY A 213 -3.75 6.43 25.38
N GLU A 214 -4.57 6.51 26.42
CA GLU A 214 -5.80 5.73 26.57
C GLU A 214 -6.84 6.08 25.50
N THR A 215 -7.07 7.37 25.24
CA THR A 215 -7.94 7.81 24.12
C THR A 215 -7.44 7.24 22.80
N ALA A 216 -6.15 7.33 22.51
CA ALA A 216 -5.57 6.75 21.30
C ALA A 216 -5.79 5.23 21.21
N ARG A 217 -5.82 4.51 22.35
CA ARG A 217 -6.18 3.08 22.40
C ARG A 217 -7.65 2.86 22.02
N TYR A 218 -8.59 3.60 22.62
CA TYR A 218 -10.00 3.49 22.26
C TYR A 218 -10.26 3.81 20.78
N LEU A 219 -9.56 4.81 20.23
CA LEU A 219 -9.67 5.14 18.81
C LEU A 219 -9.11 4.03 17.90
N ARG A 220 -8.08 3.29 18.33
CA ARG A 220 -7.57 2.11 17.60
C ARG A 220 -8.57 0.96 17.62
N GLU A 221 -9.20 0.70 18.77
CA GLU A 221 -10.27 -0.30 18.88
C GLU A 221 -11.45 0.06 17.97
N ALA A 222 -11.85 1.33 17.95
CA ALA A 222 -12.87 1.82 17.03
C ALA A 222 -12.46 1.67 15.55
N GLU A 223 -11.19 1.93 15.18
CA GLU A 223 -10.69 1.69 13.82
C GLU A 223 -10.73 0.20 13.47
N GLN A 224 -10.38 -0.68 14.41
CA GLN A 224 -10.45 -2.13 14.19
C GLN A 224 -11.89 -2.57 13.92
N LEU A 225 -12.84 -2.16 14.77
CA LEU A 225 -14.26 -2.46 14.58
C LEU A 225 -14.80 -1.90 13.27
N GLN A 226 -14.32 -0.73 12.83
CA GLN A 226 -14.65 -0.18 11.51
C GLN A 226 -14.12 -1.06 10.36
N ASN A 227 -12.90 -1.58 10.47
CA ASN A 227 -12.38 -2.50 9.45
C ASN A 227 -13.16 -3.82 9.42
N GLU A 228 -13.49 -4.39 10.58
CA GLU A 228 -14.31 -5.60 10.70
C GLU A 228 -15.71 -5.38 10.09
N LEU A 229 -16.37 -4.26 10.39
CA LEU A 229 -17.65 -3.90 9.78
C LEU A 229 -17.53 -3.72 8.26
N ALA A 230 -16.44 -3.13 7.78
CA ALA A 230 -16.21 -2.98 6.35
C ALA A 230 -16.00 -4.33 5.65
N GLU A 231 -15.40 -5.32 6.30
CA GLU A 231 -15.25 -6.68 5.78
C GLU A 231 -16.61 -7.38 5.65
N ILE A 232 -17.46 -7.24 6.65
CA ILE A 232 -18.84 -7.74 6.62
C ILE A 232 -19.63 -7.05 5.48
N ASP A 233 -19.52 -5.73 5.39
CA ASP A 233 -20.16 -4.96 4.31
C ASP A 233 -19.62 -5.37 2.94
N LEU A 234 -18.31 -5.58 2.81
CA LEU A 234 -17.69 -6.04 1.58
C LEU A 234 -18.31 -7.36 1.10
N ALA A 235 -18.47 -8.34 1.99
CA ALA A 235 -19.04 -9.64 1.65
C ALA A 235 -20.48 -9.57 1.10
N SER A 236 -21.25 -8.54 1.46
CA SER A 236 -22.61 -8.31 0.94
C SER A 236 -22.69 -7.40 -0.27
N VAL A 237 -21.66 -6.58 -0.51
CA VAL A 237 -21.61 -5.60 -1.61
C VAL A 237 -20.79 -6.10 -2.80
N GLY A 238 -19.82 -6.99 -2.60
CA GLY A 238 -18.96 -7.50 -3.66
C GLY A 238 -17.73 -8.23 -3.14
N GLU A 239 -16.57 -7.92 -3.71
CA GLU A 239 -15.30 -8.56 -3.40
C GLU A 239 -14.14 -7.56 -3.52
N ARG A 240 -12.90 -8.01 -3.31
CA ARG A 240 -11.72 -7.12 -3.30
C ARG A 240 -11.55 -6.29 -4.57
N SER A 241 -11.94 -6.83 -5.74
CA SER A 241 -11.77 -6.21 -7.05
C SER A 241 -12.97 -5.39 -7.54
N LEU A 242 -14.17 -5.64 -7.01
CA LEU A 242 -15.40 -5.04 -7.51
C LEU A 242 -16.44 -4.83 -6.42
N LEU A 243 -17.25 -3.78 -6.56
CA LEU A 243 -18.38 -3.50 -5.68
C LEU A 243 -19.65 -3.30 -6.53
N ASN A 244 -20.75 -3.93 -6.12
CA ASN A 244 -22.07 -3.69 -6.69
C ASN A 244 -22.58 -2.28 -6.32
N CYS A 245 -22.99 -1.50 -7.31
CA CYS A 245 -23.47 -0.13 -7.12
C CYS A 245 -24.73 -0.05 -6.26
N GLU A 246 -25.71 -0.93 -6.49
CA GLU A 246 -27.00 -0.91 -5.80
C GLU A 246 -26.82 -1.30 -4.32
N SER A 247 -26.13 -2.40 -4.06
CA SER A 247 -25.78 -2.84 -2.69
C SER A 247 -24.93 -1.79 -1.97
N LEU A 248 -24.02 -1.10 -2.67
CA LEU A 248 -23.23 -0.03 -2.07
C LEU A 248 -24.10 1.17 -1.67
N VAL A 249 -25.08 1.54 -2.50
CA VAL A 249 -25.99 2.67 -2.25
C VAL A 249 -26.99 2.36 -1.13
N SER A 250 -27.39 1.10 -0.98
CA SER A 250 -28.31 0.67 0.08
C SER A 250 -27.71 0.75 1.49
N LEU A 251 -26.39 0.71 1.61
CA LEU A 251 -25.71 1.00 2.88
C LEU A 251 -25.97 2.43 3.35
N SER A 252 -26.11 2.60 4.67
CA SER A 252 -26.14 3.92 5.29
C SER A 252 -24.88 4.71 4.93
N ARG A 253 -24.99 6.05 4.84
CA ARG A 253 -23.85 6.91 4.46
C ARG A 253 -22.56 6.61 5.26
N PRO A 254 -22.58 6.43 6.59
CA PRO A 254 -21.37 6.09 7.34
C PRO A 254 -20.76 4.75 6.95
N ARG A 255 -21.59 3.70 6.78
CA ARG A 255 -21.13 2.35 6.37
C ARG A 255 -20.55 2.37 4.97
N ARG A 256 -21.24 2.99 4.03
CA ARG A 256 -20.77 3.17 2.65
C ARG A 256 -19.42 3.89 2.60
N ASN A 257 -19.29 4.99 3.34
CA ASN A 257 -18.03 5.75 3.38
C ASN A 257 -16.91 4.97 4.08
N ASN A 258 -17.22 4.14 5.07
CA ASN A 258 -16.26 3.24 5.71
C ASN A 258 -15.80 2.13 4.75
N LEU A 259 -16.73 1.44 4.08
CA LEU A 259 -16.46 0.41 3.08
C LEU A 259 -15.57 0.96 1.95
N LEU A 260 -15.87 2.14 1.41
CA LEU A 260 -15.04 2.75 0.37
C LEU A 260 -13.61 3.03 0.87
N ARG A 261 -13.43 3.58 2.07
CA ARG A 261 -12.08 3.79 2.64
C ARG A 261 -11.33 2.49 2.89
N TYR A 262 -12.04 1.43 3.27
CA TYR A 262 -11.47 0.10 3.46
C TYR A 262 -11.06 -0.52 2.11
N TRP A 263 -11.94 -0.49 1.11
CA TRP A 263 -11.73 -1.06 -0.21
C TRP A 263 -10.51 -0.46 -0.93
N PHE A 264 -10.38 0.87 -0.93
CA PHE A 264 -9.18 1.52 -1.48
C PHE A 264 -7.92 1.21 -0.68
N LYS A 265 -8.01 1.10 0.66
CA LYS A 265 -6.86 0.76 1.53
C LYS A 265 -6.31 -0.63 1.20
N GLN A 266 -7.19 -1.60 0.93
CA GLN A 266 -6.78 -2.95 0.52
C GLN A 266 -6.00 -2.93 -0.80
N ALA A 267 -6.31 -2.00 -1.70
CA ALA A 267 -5.55 -1.77 -2.92
C ALA A 267 -4.31 -0.86 -2.76
N GLY A 268 -3.98 -0.44 -1.53
CA GLY A 268 -2.82 0.43 -1.24
C GLY A 268 -3.09 1.93 -1.39
N PHE A 269 -4.34 2.34 -1.59
CA PHE A 269 -4.73 3.75 -1.77
C PHE A 269 -5.46 4.31 -0.56
N SER A 270 -5.34 5.62 -0.33
CA SER A 270 -6.10 6.33 0.69
C SER A 270 -6.95 7.42 0.05
N ILE A 271 -8.24 7.46 0.39
CA ILE A 271 -9.21 8.41 -0.16
C ILE A 271 -9.83 9.30 0.91
N GLY A 272 -10.03 10.57 0.58
CA GLY A 272 -10.73 11.56 1.40
C GLY A 272 -12.20 11.71 1.02
N GLU A 273 -12.88 12.65 1.68
CA GLU A 273 -14.31 12.90 1.41
C GLU A 273 -14.56 13.32 -0.04
N ARG A 274 -13.69 14.15 -0.64
CA ARG A 274 -13.83 14.57 -2.04
C ARG A 274 -13.82 13.39 -3.00
N GLN A 275 -12.87 12.47 -2.85
CA GLN A 275 -12.79 11.26 -3.69
C GLN A 275 -13.99 10.34 -3.45
N ILE A 276 -14.46 10.19 -2.21
CA ILE A 276 -15.68 9.44 -1.92
C ILE A 276 -16.87 10.04 -2.68
N GLN A 277 -17.03 11.37 -2.65
CA GLN A 277 -18.10 12.02 -3.41
C GLN A 277 -17.98 11.78 -4.92
N SER A 278 -16.77 11.81 -5.47
CA SER A 278 -16.54 11.47 -6.89
C SER A 278 -16.90 10.01 -7.22
N VAL A 279 -16.59 9.06 -6.34
CA VAL A 279 -17.03 7.65 -6.50
C VAL A 279 -18.56 7.57 -6.46
N LEU A 280 -19.23 8.27 -5.55
CA LEU A 280 -20.69 8.26 -5.46
C LEU A 280 -21.36 8.92 -6.68
N GLN A 281 -20.77 9.97 -7.24
CA GLN A 281 -21.22 10.55 -8.52
C GLN A 281 -21.11 9.53 -9.66
N LEU A 282 -20.01 8.77 -9.70
CA LEU A 282 -19.80 7.70 -10.69
C LEU A 282 -20.81 6.56 -10.53
N VAL A 283 -21.09 6.15 -9.29
CA VAL A 283 -22.11 5.14 -8.94
C VAL A 283 -23.52 5.57 -9.34
N ASN A 284 -23.85 6.85 -9.17
CA ASN A 284 -25.19 7.40 -9.43
C ASN A 284 -25.39 7.92 -10.87
N ALA A 285 -24.35 7.93 -11.72
CA ALA A 285 -24.48 8.41 -13.09
C ALA A 285 -25.48 7.59 -13.92
N ALA A 286 -26.07 8.19 -14.95
CA ALA A 286 -26.88 7.46 -15.91
C ALA A 286 -26.02 6.45 -16.70
N ALA A 287 -26.61 5.33 -17.13
CA ALA A 287 -25.89 4.19 -17.73
C ALA A 287 -25.21 4.52 -19.08
N ASP A 288 -25.67 5.58 -19.75
CA ASP A 288 -25.12 6.14 -20.98
C ASP A 288 -23.85 6.98 -20.74
N ARG A 289 -23.61 7.41 -19.50
CA ARG A 289 -22.39 8.12 -19.11
C ARG A 289 -21.38 7.12 -18.57
N GLN A 290 -20.13 7.28 -18.99
CA GLN A 290 -18.99 6.50 -18.50
C GLN A 290 -18.07 7.42 -17.67
N PRO A 291 -18.54 7.94 -16.52
CA PRO A 291 -17.66 8.72 -15.66
C PRO A 291 -16.54 7.84 -15.16
N GLU A 292 -15.35 8.41 -15.15
CA GLU A 292 -14.13 7.80 -14.68
C GLU A 292 -13.59 8.67 -13.55
N LEU A 293 -13.22 8.05 -12.43
CA LEU A 293 -12.41 8.72 -11.42
C LEU A 293 -10.95 8.32 -11.63
N LYS A 294 -10.11 9.30 -11.98
CA LYS A 294 -8.66 9.14 -12.07
C LYS A 294 -7.99 9.58 -10.78
N LEU A 295 -7.19 8.69 -10.23
CA LEU A 295 -6.24 8.93 -9.15
C LEU A 295 -4.84 8.60 -9.70
N PRO A 296 -3.75 9.15 -9.14
CA PRO A 296 -2.41 8.79 -9.56
C PRO A 296 -2.19 7.28 -9.48
N GLY A 297 -1.96 6.63 -10.64
CA GLY A 297 -1.74 5.18 -10.73
C GLY A 297 -3.00 4.30 -10.66
N LEU A 298 -4.20 4.89 -10.52
CA LEU A 298 -5.44 4.14 -10.34
C LEU A 298 -6.64 4.83 -11.01
N ARG A 299 -7.46 4.02 -11.67
CA ARG A 299 -8.75 4.41 -12.23
C ARG A 299 -9.86 3.65 -11.53
N VAL A 300 -10.97 4.33 -11.30
CA VAL A 300 -12.22 3.71 -10.85
C VAL A 300 -13.20 3.76 -12.00
N LEU A 301 -13.65 2.59 -12.41
CA LEU A 301 -14.47 2.42 -13.61
C LEU A 301 -15.80 1.77 -13.22
N ARG A 302 -16.89 2.22 -13.84
CA ARG A 302 -18.21 1.60 -13.71
C ARG A 302 -18.58 0.85 -14.98
N TYR A 303 -19.05 -0.38 -14.82
CA TYR A 303 -19.58 -1.17 -15.91
C TYR A 303 -20.60 -2.17 -15.37
N GLN A 304 -21.74 -2.31 -16.04
CA GLN A 304 -22.80 -3.28 -15.70
C GLN A 304 -23.20 -3.27 -14.21
N GLY A 305 -23.40 -2.09 -13.64
CA GLY A 305 -23.85 -1.95 -12.25
C GLY A 305 -22.80 -2.27 -11.19
N VAL A 306 -21.54 -2.46 -11.57
CA VAL A 306 -20.41 -2.60 -10.63
C VAL A 306 -19.38 -1.50 -10.84
N ILE A 307 -18.66 -1.15 -9.78
CA ILE A 307 -17.43 -0.34 -9.83
C ILE A 307 -16.22 -1.22 -9.60
N ARG A 308 -15.11 -0.92 -10.27
CA ARG A 308 -13.84 -1.67 -10.21
C ARG A 308 -12.65 -0.74 -10.04
N LEU A 309 -11.64 -1.22 -9.31
CA LEU A 309 -10.32 -0.62 -9.26
C LEU A 309 -9.51 -1.15 -10.44
N HIS A 310 -8.98 -0.26 -11.26
CA HIS A 310 -8.20 -0.61 -12.43
C HIS A 310 -6.88 0.17 -12.43
N PRO A 311 -5.71 -0.46 -12.61
CA PRO A 311 -4.45 0.24 -12.75
C PRO A 311 -4.49 1.30 -13.86
N ASP A 312 -3.86 2.45 -13.63
CA ASP A 312 -3.71 3.48 -14.66
C ASP A 312 -2.53 3.13 -15.59
N LEU A 313 -2.75 2.15 -16.46
CA LEU A 313 -1.77 1.71 -17.46
C LEU A 313 -2.06 2.32 -18.83
N PRO A 314 -1.03 2.66 -19.61
CA PRO A 314 -1.19 3.11 -20.99
C PRO A 314 -1.83 2.01 -21.84
N GLU A 315 -2.55 2.39 -22.90
CA GLU A 315 -3.15 1.45 -23.84
C GLU A 315 -2.08 0.57 -24.51
N THR A 316 -2.38 -0.72 -24.66
CA THR A 316 -1.47 -1.66 -25.35
C THR A 316 -1.42 -1.30 -26.83
N GLN A 317 -0.23 -1.08 -27.37
CA GLN A 317 0.00 -0.93 -28.79
C GLN A 317 0.57 -2.24 -29.35
N TRP A 318 -0.20 -2.93 -30.19
CA TRP A 318 0.17 -4.24 -30.71
C TRP A 318 1.24 -4.15 -31.80
N GLY A 319 1.22 -3.10 -32.63
CA GLY A 319 2.26 -2.86 -33.64
C GLY A 319 2.41 -3.97 -34.68
N ASN A 320 1.30 -4.61 -35.10
CA ASN A 320 1.28 -5.63 -36.17
C ASN A 320 2.19 -6.84 -35.89
N ARG A 321 2.21 -7.33 -34.65
CA ARG A 321 3.04 -8.48 -34.25
C ARG A 321 2.52 -9.80 -34.81
N PRO A 322 3.36 -10.73 -35.27
CA PRO A 322 2.91 -12.04 -35.72
C PRO A 322 2.36 -12.87 -34.55
N VAL A 323 1.28 -13.62 -34.82
CA VAL A 323 0.76 -14.64 -33.89
C VAL A 323 1.54 -15.92 -34.08
N THR A 324 2.07 -16.47 -32.99
CA THR A 324 2.78 -17.75 -32.99
C THR A 324 2.17 -18.67 -31.94
N GLU A 325 2.51 -19.96 -31.97
CA GLU A 325 2.06 -20.94 -30.97
C GLU A 325 2.46 -20.57 -29.54
N LYS A 326 3.50 -19.71 -29.37
CA LYS A 326 3.91 -19.21 -28.05
C LYS A 326 2.97 -18.16 -27.47
N GLY A 327 2.04 -17.62 -28.27
CA GLY A 327 1.20 -16.50 -27.86
C GLY A 327 1.95 -15.18 -27.77
N LEU A 328 1.32 -14.19 -27.13
CA LEU A 328 1.87 -12.86 -26.90
C LEU A 328 1.49 -12.37 -25.49
N GLU A 329 2.42 -11.73 -24.79
CA GLU A 329 2.20 -11.18 -23.45
C GLU A 329 2.38 -9.66 -23.45
N THR A 330 1.50 -8.97 -22.73
CA THR A 330 1.53 -7.52 -22.52
C THR A 330 1.22 -7.19 -21.06
N GLN A 331 1.46 -5.95 -20.66
CA GLN A 331 1.09 -5.48 -19.31
C GLN A 331 -0.41 -5.54 -19.02
N GLN A 332 -1.25 -5.68 -20.06
CA GLN A 332 -2.71 -5.71 -19.93
C GLN A 332 -3.30 -7.12 -20.08
N GLY A 333 -2.51 -8.12 -20.47
CA GLY A 333 -3.01 -9.46 -20.68
C GLY A 333 -2.11 -10.39 -21.49
N VAL A 334 -2.59 -11.61 -21.66
CA VAL A 334 -1.90 -12.69 -22.39
C VAL A 334 -2.82 -13.22 -23.49
N LEU A 335 -2.32 -13.22 -24.73
CA LEU A 335 -2.88 -13.94 -25.86
C LEU A 335 -2.26 -15.34 -25.85
N THR A 336 -3.08 -16.35 -25.54
CA THR A 336 -2.68 -17.75 -25.58
C THR A 336 -3.18 -18.40 -26.86
N VAL A 337 -2.37 -19.31 -27.39
CA VAL A 337 -2.65 -20.08 -28.59
C VAL A 337 -2.57 -21.55 -28.22
N GLN A 338 -3.65 -22.28 -28.48
CA GLN A 338 -3.74 -23.71 -28.19
C GLN A 338 -4.14 -24.44 -29.48
N LEU A 339 -3.54 -25.60 -29.72
CA LEU A 339 -4.08 -26.54 -30.71
C LEU A 339 -5.43 -27.02 -30.19
N ASP A 340 -6.46 -26.70 -30.96
CA ASP A 340 -7.84 -26.98 -30.63
C ASP A 340 -8.08 -28.49 -30.61
N SER A 341 -8.69 -29.01 -29.55
CA SER A 341 -9.06 -30.42 -29.43
C SER A 341 -10.57 -30.66 -29.51
N GLY A 342 -11.41 -29.63 -29.75
CA GLY A 342 -12.87 -29.78 -29.73
C GLY A 342 -13.73 -28.75 -30.48
N GLU A 343 -13.31 -27.50 -30.62
CA GLU A 343 -14.05 -26.43 -31.31
C GLU A 343 -13.58 -26.25 -32.79
N THR A 344 -14.12 -25.24 -33.47
CA THR A 344 -13.65 -24.79 -34.80
C THR A 344 -12.67 -23.63 -34.64
N GLY A 345 -11.39 -23.95 -34.36
CA GLY A 345 -10.29 -23.00 -34.32
C GLY A 345 -9.86 -22.46 -35.70
N LEU A 346 -8.93 -21.51 -35.67
CA LEU A 346 -8.33 -20.89 -36.86
C LEU A 346 -7.49 -21.91 -37.64
N ARG A 347 -7.66 -22.02 -38.97
CA ARG A 347 -7.00 -23.05 -39.80
C ARG A 347 -5.47 -22.96 -39.86
N SER A 348 -4.90 -21.78 -39.69
CA SER A 348 -3.46 -21.53 -39.79
C SER A 348 -3.09 -20.24 -39.07
N LEU A 349 -1.90 -20.22 -38.47
CA LEU A 349 -1.28 -19.01 -37.92
C LEU A 349 -0.39 -18.28 -38.93
N SER A 350 -0.13 -18.90 -40.09
CA SER A 350 0.76 -18.32 -41.11
C SER A 350 0.19 -17.02 -41.65
N GLY A 351 0.98 -15.94 -41.57
CA GLY A 351 0.57 -14.60 -42.02
C GLY A 351 -0.37 -13.86 -41.06
N VAL A 352 -0.76 -14.48 -39.94
CA VAL A 352 -1.65 -13.84 -38.96
C VAL A 352 -0.85 -12.88 -38.10
N ILE A 353 -1.27 -11.61 -38.09
CA ILE A 353 -0.72 -10.57 -37.21
C ILE A 353 -1.81 -10.05 -36.26
N VAL A 354 -1.40 -9.53 -35.11
CA VAL A 354 -2.28 -8.83 -34.17
C VAL A 354 -2.07 -7.34 -34.29
N ARG A 355 -3.17 -6.62 -34.41
CA ARG A 355 -3.23 -5.15 -34.36
C ARG A 355 -4.28 -4.68 -33.36
N ASN A 356 -4.23 -3.37 -33.07
CA ASN A 356 -5.30 -2.69 -32.38
C ASN A 356 -6.55 -2.60 -33.25
N ARG A 357 -7.70 -2.47 -32.59
CA ARG A 357 -8.98 -2.18 -33.23
C ARG A 357 -8.94 -0.80 -33.91
N LEU A 358 -9.50 -0.71 -35.11
CA LEU A 358 -9.73 0.54 -35.83
C LEU A 358 -11.22 0.93 -35.79
N GLU A 359 -11.48 2.23 -35.93
CA GLU A 359 -12.85 2.70 -36.10
C GLU A 359 -13.42 2.21 -37.43
N GLY A 360 -14.66 1.71 -37.42
CA GLY A 360 -15.28 1.11 -38.60
C GLY A 360 -14.95 -0.36 -38.85
N ASP A 361 -14.04 -0.99 -38.07
CA ASP A 361 -13.71 -2.42 -38.22
C ASP A 361 -14.97 -3.31 -38.23
N ARG A 362 -15.04 -4.21 -39.21
CA ARG A 362 -16.10 -5.21 -39.36
C ARG A 362 -15.50 -6.57 -39.68
N CYS A 363 -16.16 -7.62 -39.24
CA CYS A 363 -15.82 -8.99 -39.62
C CYS A 363 -17.08 -9.83 -39.81
N GLN A 364 -16.94 -11.04 -40.34
CA GLN A 364 -18.02 -12.02 -40.48
C GLN A 364 -17.75 -13.20 -39.53
N PRO A 365 -18.25 -13.19 -38.29
CA PRO A 365 -18.10 -14.32 -37.38
C PRO A 365 -18.74 -15.58 -37.96
N LEU A 366 -18.05 -16.71 -37.85
CA LEU A 366 -18.55 -18.01 -38.27
C LEU A 366 -19.91 -18.32 -37.64
N GLY A 367 -20.87 -18.80 -38.44
CA GLY A 367 -22.20 -19.20 -37.97
C GLY A 367 -23.17 -18.05 -37.64
N ARG A 368 -22.74 -16.78 -37.75
CA ARG A 368 -23.59 -15.62 -37.45
C ARG A 368 -24.50 -15.19 -38.61
N GLY A 369 -24.16 -15.57 -39.85
CA GLY A 369 -24.96 -15.25 -41.04
C GLY A 369 -24.81 -13.82 -41.58
N GLY A 370 -23.69 -13.14 -41.30
CA GLY A 370 -23.39 -11.84 -41.92
C GLY A 370 -22.32 -10.99 -41.22
N SER A 371 -21.96 -9.87 -41.87
CA SER A 371 -20.96 -8.90 -41.37
C SER A 371 -21.47 -8.08 -40.18
N CYS A 372 -20.65 -8.00 -39.13
CA CYS A 372 -20.91 -7.25 -37.91
C CYS A 372 -19.77 -6.28 -37.60
N SER A 373 -20.06 -5.14 -36.98
CA SER A 373 -19.01 -4.25 -36.48
C SER A 373 -18.39 -4.81 -35.21
N LEU A 374 -17.08 -4.59 -35.02
CA LEU A 374 -16.39 -4.99 -33.79
C LEU A 374 -17.02 -4.33 -32.56
N LYS A 375 -17.54 -3.10 -32.66
CA LYS A 375 -18.27 -2.42 -31.59
C LYS A 375 -19.47 -3.25 -31.10
N LYS A 376 -20.26 -3.79 -32.02
CA LYS A 376 -21.44 -4.60 -31.70
C LYS A 376 -21.03 -5.96 -31.13
N LEU A 377 -20.01 -6.59 -31.70
CA LEU A 377 -19.42 -7.82 -31.15
C LEU A 377 -18.96 -7.66 -29.70
N PHE A 378 -18.20 -6.60 -29.41
CA PHE A 378 -17.76 -6.29 -28.05
C PHE A 378 -18.92 -6.01 -27.09
N GLN A 379 -20.00 -5.39 -27.55
CA GLN A 379 -21.20 -5.18 -26.72
C GLN A 379 -21.91 -6.51 -26.41
N GLU A 380 -22.08 -7.38 -27.40
CA GLU A 380 -22.74 -8.69 -27.23
C GLU A 380 -21.94 -9.63 -26.32
N HIS A 381 -20.60 -9.55 -26.38
CA HIS A 381 -19.71 -10.33 -25.53
C HIS A 381 -19.35 -9.62 -24.23
N ASN A 382 -20.05 -8.52 -23.89
CA ASN A 382 -19.85 -7.79 -22.64
C ASN A 382 -18.41 -7.32 -22.39
N VAL A 383 -17.66 -7.00 -23.46
CA VAL A 383 -16.32 -6.44 -23.34
C VAL A 383 -16.40 -4.99 -22.84
N PRO A 384 -15.77 -4.67 -21.70
CA PRO A 384 -15.75 -3.33 -21.14
C PRO A 384 -15.13 -2.30 -22.10
N PRO A 385 -15.66 -1.05 -22.16
CA PRO A 385 -15.17 -0.01 -23.07
C PRO A 385 -13.65 0.20 -23.05
N TRP A 386 -13.03 0.22 -21.87
CA TRP A 386 -11.59 0.46 -21.68
C TRP A 386 -10.69 -0.68 -22.17
N GLN A 387 -11.24 -1.87 -22.44
CA GLN A 387 -10.49 -2.99 -23.02
C GLN A 387 -10.58 -3.04 -24.55
N ARG A 388 -11.58 -2.41 -25.16
CA ARG A 388 -11.90 -2.59 -26.58
C ARG A 388 -10.82 -2.09 -27.54
N ASN A 389 -10.11 -1.03 -27.18
CA ASN A 389 -9.03 -0.48 -28.01
C ASN A 389 -7.75 -1.32 -27.93
N SER A 390 -7.52 -1.94 -26.78
CA SER A 390 -6.38 -2.84 -26.53
C SER A 390 -6.67 -4.29 -26.90
N TRP A 391 -7.92 -4.66 -27.19
CA TRP A 391 -8.26 -6.04 -27.51
C TRP A 391 -7.51 -6.49 -28.78
N PRO A 392 -6.84 -7.65 -28.77
CA PRO A 392 -6.10 -8.12 -29.93
C PRO A 392 -7.05 -8.39 -31.10
N VAL A 393 -6.80 -7.78 -32.26
CA VAL A 393 -7.52 -8.09 -33.50
C VAL A 393 -6.57 -8.85 -34.42
N CYS A 394 -6.89 -10.12 -34.71
CA CYS A 394 -6.07 -10.95 -35.59
C CYS A 394 -6.48 -10.73 -37.03
N VAL A 395 -5.52 -10.36 -37.88
CA VAL A 395 -5.73 -10.09 -39.29
C VAL A 395 -4.71 -10.83 -40.15
N VAL A 396 -5.09 -11.13 -41.39
CA VAL A 396 -4.19 -11.51 -42.47
C VAL A 396 -4.33 -10.44 -43.54
N GLU A 397 -3.21 -9.79 -43.87
CA GLU A 397 -3.23 -8.54 -44.65
C GLU A 397 -4.15 -7.49 -43.98
N GLU A 398 -5.30 -7.18 -44.58
CA GLU A 398 -6.30 -6.27 -44.02
C GLU A 398 -7.56 -6.97 -43.50
N GLU A 399 -7.72 -8.27 -43.78
CA GLU A 399 -8.91 -9.04 -43.42
C GLU A 399 -8.86 -9.51 -41.96
N ILE A 400 -9.92 -9.26 -41.20
CA ILE A 400 -10.06 -9.77 -39.83
C ILE A 400 -10.42 -11.25 -39.86
N VAL A 401 -9.51 -12.08 -39.33
CA VAL A 401 -9.64 -13.55 -39.35
C VAL A 401 -10.12 -14.12 -38.02
N ALA A 402 -9.81 -13.43 -36.92
CA ALA A 402 -10.27 -13.82 -35.60
C ALA A 402 -10.26 -12.64 -34.61
N LEU A 403 -11.14 -12.75 -33.62
CA LEU A 403 -11.14 -11.93 -32.42
C LEU A 403 -10.96 -12.88 -31.23
N PRO A 404 -9.75 -12.98 -30.65
CA PRO A 404 -9.44 -13.96 -29.60
C PRO A 404 -10.45 -13.95 -28.46
N GLY A 405 -10.91 -15.14 -28.07
CA GLY A 405 -11.95 -15.34 -27.05
C GLY A 405 -13.37 -14.91 -27.44
N ILE A 406 -13.59 -14.42 -28.66
CA ILE A 406 -14.91 -13.97 -29.14
C ILE A 406 -15.36 -14.76 -30.37
N CYS A 407 -14.56 -14.79 -31.44
CA CYS A 407 -14.93 -15.52 -32.65
C CYS A 407 -13.76 -15.80 -33.59
N VAL A 408 -13.93 -16.82 -34.42
CA VAL A 408 -13.21 -17.01 -35.70
C VAL A 408 -14.11 -16.54 -36.84
N CYS A 409 -13.55 -15.96 -37.89
CA CYS A 409 -14.31 -15.48 -39.04
C CYS A 409 -14.56 -16.57 -40.08
N ASP A 410 -15.66 -16.43 -40.82
CA ASP A 410 -16.04 -17.37 -41.88
C ASP A 410 -14.96 -17.40 -42.98
N GLY A 411 -14.68 -18.60 -43.52
CA GLY A 411 -13.57 -18.86 -44.44
C GLY A 411 -12.21 -19.10 -43.79
N TRP A 412 -12.07 -18.90 -42.47
CA TRP A 412 -10.81 -19.04 -41.73
C TRP A 412 -10.80 -20.18 -40.70
N GLN A 413 -11.92 -20.91 -40.58
CA GLN A 413 -12.05 -22.09 -39.73
C GLN A 413 -11.28 -23.30 -40.26
N SER A 414 -10.83 -24.18 -39.36
CA SER A 414 -10.32 -25.50 -39.72
C SER A 414 -11.43 -26.37 -40.36
N GLU A 415 -11.10 -27.07 -41.45
CA GLU A 415 -12.01 -28.00 -42.14
C GLU A 415 -12.35 -29.25 -41.33
N LYS A 416 -11.49 -29.61 -40.37
CA LYS A 416 -11.69 -30.73 -39.45
C LYS A 416 -11.72 -30.22 -38.02
N LYS A 417 -12.72 -30.67 -37.24
CA LYS A 417 -12.77 -30.44 -35.79
C LYS A 417 -11.50 -31.00 -35.15
N GLY A 418 -10.91 -30.26 -34.21
CA GLY A 418 -9.69 -30.66 -33.51
C GLY A 418 -8.37 -30.45 -34.28
N HIS A 419 -8.38 -29.68 -35.37
CA HIS A 419 -7.19 -29.41 -36.19
C HIS A 419 -6.94 -27.90 -36.44
N GLY A 420 -7.54 -27.03 -35.63
CA GLY A 420 -7.35 -25.58 -35.70
C GLY A 420 -6.58 -25.02 -34.50
N PHE A 421 -6.33 -23.71 -34.50
CA PHE A 421 -5.74 -22.98 -33.38
C PHE A 421 -6.81 -22.17 -32.65
N THR A 422 -6.99 -22.43 -31.36
CA THR A 422 -7.84 -21.62 -30.48
C THR A 422 -7.04 -20.45 -29.94
N LEU A 423 -7.52 -19.23 -30.18
CA LEU A 423 -6.92 -17.99 -29.68
C LEU A 423 -7.73 -17.47 -28.49
N LYS A 424 -7.10 -17.32 -27.32
CA LYS A 424 -7.76 -16.80 -26.11
C LYS A 424 -7.00 -15.59 -25.56
N TRP A 425 -7.71 -14.51 -25.31
CA TRP A 425 -7.19 -13.32 -24.63
C TRP A 425 -7.59 -13.34 -23.15
N SER A 426 -6.62 -13.22 -22.25
CA SER A 426 -6.83 -13.07 -20.81
C SER A 426 -6.34 -11.68 -20.36
N PRO A 427 -7.11 -10.87 -19.61
CA PRO A 427 -8.40 -11.22 -19.02
C PRO A 427 -9.48 -11.38 -20.10
N THR A 428 -10.29 -12.43 -19.97
CA THR A 428 -11.47 -12.65 -20.81
C THR A 428 -12.49 -11.56 -20.52
N ALA A 429 -13.42 -11.34 -21.47
CA ALA A 429 -14.49 -10.36 -21.30
C ALA A 429 -15.12 -10.57 -19.92
N LEU A 430 -15.10 -9.54 -19.09
CA LEU A 430 -15.53 -9.64 -17.68
C LEU A 430 -16.96 -10.17 -17.62
N SER A 431 -17.14 -11.48 -17.42
CA SER A 431 -18.43 -12.00 -17.01
C SER A 431 -18.67 -11.44 -15.61
N VAL A 432 -19.76 -10.68 -15.46
CA VAL A 432 -20.25 -10.25 -14.14
C VAL A 432 -20.87 -11.44 -13.36
N ARG A 433 -20.84 -12.64 -13.94
CA ARG A 433 -21.17 -13.89 -13.25
C ARG A 433 -19.89 -14.66 -12.94
N VAL A 434 -19.61 -14.73 -11.64
CA VAL A 434 -18.74 -15.70 -11.00
C VAL A 434 -19.49 -17.02 -11.05
N ASP A 435 -19.33 -17.76 -12.14
CA ASP A 435 -19.59 -19.20 -12.22
C ASP A 435 -18.91 -19.69 -13.49
N SER A 436 -17.62 -19.99 -13.36
CA SER A 436 -16.98 -21.18 -13.93
C SER A 436 -15.46 -20.97 -13.92
N ASP A 437 -14.84 -21.81 -13.09
CA ASP A 437 -13.47 -22.27 -13.15
C ASP A 437 -12.66 -21.84 -14.37
N THR A 438 -11.60 -21.08 -14.12
CA THR A 438 -10.32 -21.29 -14.80
C THR A 438 -9.17 -20.73 -13.97
N LEU A 439 -8.61 -21.64 -13.15
CA LEU A 439 -7.33 -21.66 -12.44
C LEU A 439 -7.04 -20.58 -11.37
#